data_AF-A0A1X0RFR7-F1
#
_entry.id   AF-A0A1X0RFR7-F1
#
_cell.length_a   1.000
_cell.length_b   1.000
_cell.length_c   1.000
_cell.angle_alpha   90.00
_cell.angle_beta   90.00
_cell.angle_gamma   90.00
#
_symmetry.space_group_name_H-M   'P 1'
#
loop_
_entity.id
_entity.type
_entity.pdbx_description
1 polymer ?
#
loop_
_entity_poly.entity_id
_entity_poly.type
_entity_poly.pdbx_seq_one_letter_code
_entity_poly.pdbx_strand_id
1 'polypeptide(L)'
;PHLLLATNELSAKDIFVHTVFSYAIKSVFGAEEILKHQWANRRLSQQNEENLVKLKPGYAAYIKIRNTRYDIAIAEVKPTSNRSSKLPSNLVKLGQQMKIMVNNLVNDHVPVPVVCGILVEGKQLY
;
A
#
# COMPACT_ATOMS: atom_id res chain seq x y z
N PRO A 1 21.15 -7.17 7.88
CA PRO A 1 20.46 -7.48 6.59
C PRO A 1 21.28 -6.92 5.42
N HIS A 2 21.88 -7.80 4.62
CA HIS A 2 22.77 -7.43 3.53
C HIS A 2 22.00 -6.77 2.37
N LEU A 3 22.46 -5.58 1.97
CA LEU A 3 22.05 -4.92 0.73
C LEU A 3 22.60 -5.70 -0.46
N LEU A 4 21.72 -6.39 -1.19
CA LEU A 4 21.95 -6.69 -2.60
C LEU A 4 21.19 -5.64 -3.41
N LEU A 5 21.86 -4.50 -3.62
CA LEU A 5 21.46 -3.50 -4.61
C LEU A 5 21.73 -4.07 -5.99
N ALA A 6 20.73 -4.73 -6.58
CA ALA A 6 20.70 -4.92 -8.02
C ALA A 6 20.47 -3.54 -8.65
N THR A 7 21.57 -2.91 -9.03
CA THR A 7 21.62 -1.67 -9.80
C THR A 7 21.02 -1.91 -11.17
N ASN A 8 19.75 -1.56 -11.35
CA ASN A 8 19.15 -1.17 -12.63
C ASN A 8 17.83 -0.45 -12.33
N GLU A 9 17.87 0.89 -12.43
CA GLU A 9 16.73 1.82 -12.37
C GLU A 9 15.76 1.69 -11.18
N LEU A 10 16.25 1.88 -9.94
CA LEU A 10 15.33 2.25 -8.86
C LEU A 10 14.80 3.66 -9.13
N SER A 11 13.48 3.79 -9.31
CA SER A 11 12.86 5.10 -9.42
C SER A 11 13.03 5.88 -8.10
N ALA A 12 13.02 7.22 -8.14
CA ALA A 12 13.10 8.03 -6.92
C ALA A 12 12.02 7.65 -5.88
N LYS A 13 10.87 7.16 -6.35
CA LYS A 13 9.82 6.57 -5.50
C LYS A 13 10.34 5.34 -4.76
N ASP A 14 10.97 4.41 -5.45
CA ASP A 14 11.43 3.15 -4.85
C ASP A 14 12.52 3.43 -3.81
N ILE A 15 13.41 4.39 -4.06
CA ILE A 15 14.38 4.86 -3.06
C ILE A 15 13.65 5.40 -1.83
N PHE A 16 12.75 6.37 -1.99
CA PHE A 16 12.00 6.96 -0.86
C PHE A 16 11.21 5.91 -0.06
N VAL A 17 10.57 4.96 -0.75
CA VAL A 17 9.86 3.85 -0.11
C VAL A 17 10.81 3.03 0.74
N HIS A 18 11.97 2.67 0.21
CA HIS A 18 12.90 1.79 0.90
C HIS A 18 13.76 2.47 1.97
N THR A 19 14.05 3.77 1.85
CA THR A 19 14.96 4.49 2.75
C THR A 19 14.26 5.30 3.84
N VAL A 20 13.01 5.72 3.64
CA VAL A 20 12.29 6.58 4.59
C VAL A 20 10.97 5.95 5.01
N PHE A 21 10.09 5.68 4.04
CA PHE A 21 8.72 5.31 4.36
C PHE A 21 8.62 3.90 4.96
N SER A 22 9.47 2.96 4.54
CA SER A 22 9.58 1.62 5.11
C SER A 22 9.86 1.64 6.61
N TYR A 23 10.75 2.52 7.08
CA TYR A 23 11.08 2.65 8.49
C TYR A 23 9.91 3.19 9.29
N ALA A 24 9.27 4.28 8.83
CA ALA A 24 8.11 4.85 9.51
C ALA A 24 6.96 3.83 9.63
N ILE A 25 6.69 3.10 8.55
CA ILE A 25 5.66 2.06 8.53
C ILE A 25 6.02 0.90 9.45
N LYS A 26 7.29 0.48 9.50
CA LYS A 26 7.76 -0.55 10.42
C LYS A 26 7.66 -0.12 11.88
N SER A 27 7.90 1.15 12.19
CA SER A 27 7.72 1.67 13.55
C SER A 27 6.26 1.65 14.01
N VAL A 28 5.31 1.84 13.11
CA VAL A 28 3.87 1.84 13.44
C VAL A 28 3.28 0.42 13.41
N PHE A 29 3.49 -0.31 12.31
CA PHE A 29 2.85 -1.60 12.05
C PHE A 29 3.75 -2.81 12.26
N GLY A 30 5.04 -2.60 12.52
CA GLY A 30 6.01 -3.67 12.81
C GLY A 30 6.33 -3.83 14.30
N ALA A 31 5.68 -3.06 15.17
CA ALA A 31 5.81 -3.20 16.62
C ALA A 31 5.12 -4.48 17.13
N GLU A 32 4.03 -4.88 16.49
CA GLU A 32 3.21 -6.02 16.89
C GLU A 32 3.47 -7.21 15.96
N GLU A 33 3.85 -8.37 16.51
CA GLU A 33 4.18 -9.57 15.71
C GLU A 33 2.98 -10.13 14.92
N ILE A 34 1.77 -9.90 15.42
CA ILE A 34 0.53 -10.32 14.75
C ILE A 34 0.30 -9.57 13.42
N LEU A 35 0.90 -8.38 13.29
CA LEU A 35 0.80 -7.55 12.09
C LEU A 35 1.83 -7.97 11.06
N LYS A 36 1.32 -8.36 9.90
CA LYS A 36 2.11 -8.66 8.71
C LYS A 36 2.03 -7.50 7.74
N HIS A 37 3.08 -7.35 6.94
CA HIS A 37 3.20 -6.24 6.01
C HIS A 37 3.64 -6.71 4.62
N GLN A 38 3.08 -6.10 3.58
CA GLN A 38 3.37 -6.46 2.19
C GLN A 38 3.48 -5.21 1.31
N TRP A 39 4.58 -5.12 0.55
CA TRP A 39 4.76 -4.17 -0.53
C TRP A 39 4.24 -4.74 -1.85
N ALA A 40 3.69 -3.88 -2.71
CA ALA A 40 3.31 -4.29 -4.06
C ALA A 40 4.55 -4.51 -4.92
N ASN A 41 4.74 -5.75 -5.39
CA ASN A 41 5.73 -6.06 -6.41
C ASN A 41 5.19 -5.72 -7.80
N ARG A 42 5.97 -4.96 -8.60
CA ARG A 42 5.66 -4.60 -9.99
C ARG A 42 5.42 -5.83 -10.90
N ARG A 43 6.05 -6.96 -10.61
CA ARG A 43 6.03 -8.18 -11.46
C ARG A 43 4.67 -8.87 -11.62
N LEU A 44 3.65 -8.52 -10.83
CA LEU A 44 2.33 -9.18 -10.85
C LEU A 44 1.32 -8.52 -11.83
N SER A 45 1.73 -7.53 -12.63
CA SER A 45 0.82 -6.78 -13.51
C SER A 45 0.52 -7.46 -14.85
N GLN A 46 0.88 -8.72 -15.06
CA GLN A 46 0.81 -9.39 -16.36
C GLN A 46 -0.34 -10.40 -16.54
N GLN A 47 -1.26 -10.54 -15.57
CA GLN A 47 -2.39 -11.47 -15.71
C GLN A 47 -3.75 -10.82 -15.41
N ASN A 48 -4.48 -10.53 -16.50
CA ASN A 48 -5.92 -10.69 -16.77
C ASN A 48 -6.99 -10.34 -15.70
N GLU A 49 -6.80 -9.32 -14.88
CA GLU A 49 -7.93 -8.65 -14.17
C GLU A 49 -7.74 -7.12 -14.16
N GLU A 50 -8.00 -6.45 -15.28
CA GLU A 50 -7.68 -5.03 -15.47
C GLU A 50 -8.30 -4.07 -14.44
N ASN A 51 -9.42 -4.44 -13.82
CA ASN A 51 -10.10 -3.60 -12.81
C ASN A 51 -9.62 -3.86 -11.38
N LEU A 52 -9.30 -5.10 -11.01
CA LEU A 52 -8.77 -5.42 -9.67
C LEU A 52 -7.29 -5.04 -9.55
N VAL A 53 -6.52 -5.15 -10.64
CA VAL A 53 -5.12 -4.70 -10.69
C VAL A 53 -5.01 -3.18 -10.50
N LYS A 54 -5.98 -2.40 -11.01
CA LYS A 54 -6.02 -0.94 -10.81
C LYS A 54 -6.15 -0.54 -9.35
N LEU A 55 -6.80 -1.35 -8.51
CA LEU A 55 -7.04 -1.06 -7.09
C LEU A 55 -6.05 -1.73 -6.15
N LYS A 56 -4.96 -2.32 -6.64
CA LYS A 56 -3.90 -2.84 -5.76
C LYS A 56 -3.17 -1.69 -5.04
N PRO A 57 -3.09 -1.70 -3.69
CA PRO A 57 -2.36 -0.68 -2.94
C PRO A 57 -0.84 -0.87 -3.08
N GLY A 58 -0.07 0.21 -2.93
CA GLY A 58 1.39 0.15 -2.93
C GLY A 58 1.97 -0.60 -1.73
N TYR A 59 1.24 -0.59 -0.61
CA TYR A 59 1.55 -1.25 0.64
C TYR A 59 0.27 -1.69 1.33
N ALA A 60 0.32 -2.79 2.10
CA ALA A 60 -0.73 -3.21 3.00
C ALA A 60 -0.16 -3.75 4.32
N ALA A 61 -0.79 -3.39 5.43
CA ALA A 61 -0.66 -4.05 6.73
C ALA A 61 -1.90 -4.88 7.02
N TYR A 62 -1.71 -6.09 7.52
CA TYR A 62 -2.78 -7.08 7.68
C TYR A 62 -2.51 -8.05 8.81
N ILE A 63 -3.58 -8.66 9.32
CA ILE A 63 -3.52 -9.82 10.20
C ILE A 63 -3.88 -11.05 9.38
N LYS A 64 -3.21 -12.19 9.63
CA LYS A 64 -3.58 -13.48 9.03
C LYS A 64 -3.95 -14.47 10.12
N ILE A 65 -5.23 -14.85 10.17
CA ILE A 65 -5.74 -15.88 11.07
C ILE A 65 -6.10 -17.09 10.21
N ARG A 66 -5.44 -18.23 10.46
CA ARG A 66 -5.55 -19.44 9.62
C ARG A 66 -5.27 -19.09 8.14
N ASN A 67 -6.24 -19.29 7.26
CA ASN A 67 -6.13 -18.99 5.84
C ASN A 67 -6.79 -17.67 5.43
N THR A 68 -7.35 -16.92 6.38
CA THR A 68 -8.04 -15.65 6.12
C THR A 68 -7.12 -14.47 6.42
N ARG A 69 -7.14 -13.48 5.53
CA ARG A 69 -6.36 -12.25 5.62
C ARG A 69 -7.31 -11.09 5.89
N TYR A 70 -6.99 -10.31 6.91
CA TYR A 70 -7.71 -9.10 7.30
C TYR A 70 -6.80 -7.90 7.08
N ASP A 71 -7.00 -7.19 5.97
CA ASP A 71 -6.26 -5.96 5.68
C ASP A 71 -6.79 -4.83 6.58
N ILE A 72 -5.90 -4.19 7.35
CA ILE A 72 -6.25 -3.16 8.32
C ILE A 72 -5.71 -1.77 7.95
N ALA A 73 -4.66 -1.70 7.12
CA ALA A 73 -4.12 -0.45 6.62
C ALA A 73 -3.53 -0.61 5.23
N ILE A 74 -3.60 0.45 4.43
CA ILE A 74 -2.99 0.53 3.10
C ILE A 74 -2.28 1.85 2.88
N ALA A 75 -1.28 1.84 2.01
CA ALA A 75 -0.63 3.08 1.58
C ALA A 75 -0.50 3.20 0.06
N GLU A 76 -0.69 4.41 -0.43
CA GLU A 76 -0.44 4.84 -1.80
C GLU A 76 0.68 5.88 -1.79
N VAL A 77 1.84 5.49 -2.31
CA VAL A 77 3.02 6.37 -2.42
C VAL A 77 3.21 6.83 -3.86
N LYS A 78 3.25 8.15 -4.07
CA LYS A 78 3.35 8.76 -5.40
C LYS A 78 4.56 9.70 -5.50
N PRO A 79 5.35 9.61 -6.58
CA PRO A 79 6.50 10.48 -6.79
C PRO A 79 6.04 11.91 -7.10
N THR A 80 6.95 12.87 -6.88
CA THR A 80 6.79 14.30 -7.18
C THR A 80 6.42 14.59 -8.64
N SER A 81 6.90 13.78 -9.59
CA SER A 81 6.75 14.01 -11.04
C SER A 81 5.42 13.52 -11.63
N ASN A 82 4.67 12.67 -10.92
CA ASN A 82 3.39 12.13 -11.41
C ASN A 82 2.23 12.68 -10.60
N ARG A 83 1.97 14.00 -10.74
CA ARG A 83 0.59 14.46 -10.60
C ARG A 83 -0.19 13.86 -11.75
N SER A 84 -0.87 12.75 -11.48
CA SER A 84 -1.85 12.19 -12.39
C SER A 84 -2.90 13.27 -12.66
N SER A 85 -2.81 13.93 -13.82
CA SER A 85 -3.93 14.68 -14.39
C SER A 85 -5.07 13.75 -14.82
N LYS A 86 -4.85 12.43 -14.77
CA LYS A 86 -5.86 11.41 -15.03
C LYS A 86 -6.73 11.22 -13.79
N LEU A 87 -8.03 11.44 -13.97
CA LEU A 87 -9.09 11.05 -13.05
C LEU A 87 -9.14 9.50 -12.95
N PRO A 88 -9.47 8.94 -11.77
CA PRO A 88 -9.72 9.59 -10.48
C PRO A 88 -8.42 9.95 -9.72
N SER A 89 -8.51 10.89 -8.78
CA SER A 89 -7.35 11.29 -7.95
C SER A 89 -6.83 10.12 -7.09
N ASN A 90 -5.56 10.19 -6.66
CA ASN A 90 -4.99 9.16 -5.78
C ASN A 90 -5.76 9.03 -4.46
N LEU A 91 -6.34 10.13 -3.96
CA LEU A 91 -7.19 10.12 -2.77
C LEU A 91 -8.49 9.34 -3.03
N VAL A 92 -9.13 9.53 -4.18
CA VAL A 92 -10.33 8.76 -4.56
C VAL A 92 -10.00 7.29 -4.73
N LYS A 93 -8.87 6.97 -5.37
CA LYS A 93 -8.37 5.59 -5.48
C LYS A 93 -8.19 4.97 -4.08
N LEU A 94 -7.52 5.67 -3.17
CA LEU A 94 -7.31 5.21 -1.80
C LEU A 94 -8.65 4.98 -1.08
N GLY A 95 -9.60 5.92 -1.21
CA GLY A 95 -10.94 5.76 -0.64
C GLY A 95 -11.70 4.55 -1.19
N GLN A 96 -11.59 4.26 -2.48
CA GLN A 96 -12.18 3.05 -3.08
C GLN A 96 -11.55 1.77 -2.53
N GLN A 97 -10.23 1.75 -2.37
CA GLN A 97 -9.52 0.62 -1.76
C GLN A 97 -9.97 0.40 -0.31
N MET A 98 -10.02 1.47 0.49
CA MET A 98 -10.48 1.42 1.88
C MET A 98 -11.92 0.93 1.98
N LYS A 99 -12.81 1.39 1.10
CA LYS A 99 -14.21 0.94 1.06
C LYS A 99 -14.32 -0.57 0.82
N ILE A 100 -13.54 -1.10 -0.13
CA ILE A 100 -13.51 -2.55 -0.39
C ILE A 100 -13.03 -3.30 0.85
N MET A 101 -11.98 -2.81 1.50
CA MET A 101 -11.44 -3.45 2.70
C MET A 101 -12.44 -3.44 3.87
N VAL A 102 -13.09 -2.30 4.16
CA VAL A 102 -14.12 -2.21 5.20
C VAL A 102 -15.27 -3.16 4.89
N ASN A 103 -15.73 -3.21 3.63
CA ASN A 103 -16.79 -4.15 3.23
C ASN A 103 -16.39 -5.61 3.47
N ASN A 104 -15.13 -5.98 3.21
CA ASN A 104 -14.65 -7.33 3.51
C ASN A 104 -14.69 -7.62 5.01
N LEU A 105 -14.26 -6.68 5.86
CA LEU A 105 -14.35 -6.84 7.32
C LEU A 105 -15.81 -6.94 7.81
N VAL A 106 -16.73 -6.18 7.22
CA VAL A 106 -18.18 -6.26 7.50
C VAL A 106 -18.72 -7.63 7.11
N ASN A 107 -18.38 -8.13 5.92
CA ASN A 107 -18.81 -9.43 5.42
C ASN A 107 -18.27 -10.58 6.29
N ASP A 108 -17.09 -10.41 6.87
CA ASP A 108 -16.48 -11.35 7.81
C ASP A 108 -16.95 -11.16 9.26
N HIS A 109 -17.97 -10.32 9.48
CA HIS A 109 -18.57 -10.04 10.80
C HIS A 109 -17.59 -9.50 11.86
N VAL A 110 -16.55 -8.76 11.42
CA VAL A 110 -15.65 -8.07 12.36
C VAL A 110 -16.42 -6.97 13.10
N PRO A 111 -16.41 -6.95 14.44
CA PRO A 111 -17.09 -5.90 15.20
C PRO A 111 -16.38 -4.56 14.99
N VAL A 112 -17.16 -3.51 14.66
CA VAL A 112 -16.67 -2.14 14.49
C VAL A 112 -15.45 -2.06 13.54
N PRO A 113 -15.61 -2.41 12.24
CA PRO A 113 -14.49 -2.54 11.33
C PRO A 113 -13.85 -1.19 11.03
N VAL A 114 -12.52 -1.13 11.15
CA VAL A 114 -11.72 0.07 10.87
C VAL A 114 -10.62 -0.27 9.87
N VAL A 115 -10.43 0.62 8.91
CA VAL A 115 -9.34 0.57 7.93
C VAL A 115 -8.66 1.93 7.87
N CYS A 116 -7.32 1.93 7.89
CA CYS A 116 -6.51 3.13 7.79
C CYS A 116 -5.93 3.30 6.37
N GLY A 117 -6.06 4.50 5.80
CA GLY A 117 -5.43 4.86 4.53
C GLY A 117 -4.30 5.85 4.72
N ILE A 118 -3.15 5.59 4.10
CA ILE A 118 -1.98 6.48 4.13
C ILE A 118 -1.69 6.95 2.71
N LEU A 119 -1.93 8.22 2.45
CA LEU A 119 -1.57 8.86 1.19
C LEU A 119 -0.25 9.60 1.35
N VAL A 120 0.76 9.21 0.58
CA VAL A 120 2.05 9.92 0.54
C VAL A 120 2.25 10.56 -0.82
N GLU A 121 2.20 11.88 -0.86
CA GLU A 121 2.38 12.68 -2.07
C GLU A 121 3.67 13.49 -1.98
N GLY A 122 4.58 13.24 -2.92
CA GLY A 122 5.75 14.09 -3.08
C GLY A 122 5.36 15.49 -3.53
N LYS A 123 5.97 16.52 -2.94
CA LYS A 123 5.94 17.90 -3.42
C LYS A 123 7.35 18.33 -3.85
N GLN A 124 7.44 19.06 -4.95
CA GLN A 124 8.67 19.75 -5.31
C GLN A 124 8.80 20.95 -4.38
N LEU A 125 9.90 21.02 -3.65
CA LEU A 125 10.28 22.21 -2.90
C LEU A 125 11.02 23.14 -3.88
N TYR A 126 10.66 24.43 -3.86
CA TYR A 126 11.15 25.46 -4.76
C TYR A 126 12.67 25.54 -4.80
#